data_AF-A0A7S4B6R5-F1
#
_entry.id   AF-A0A7S4B6R5-F1
#
_cell.length_a   1.000
_cell.length_b   1.000
_cell.length_c   1.000
_cell.angle_alpha   90.00
_cell.angle_beta   90.00
_cell.angle_gamma   90.00
#
_symmetry.space_group_name_H-M   'P 1'
#
loop_
_entity.id
_entity.type
_entity.pdbx_description
1 polymer ?
#
loop_
_entity_poly.entity_id
_entity_poly.type
_entity_poly.pdbx_seq_one_letter_code
_entity_poly.pdbx_strand_id
1 'polypeptide(L)'
;MCKLRLNCNHRVSCHQRHTPLLHKCVAEVVGTFFLVFFGTGINSVAIATGATSGIWQGAVCWGYGAALSVYLTAGVSGAHLNPAVSFSLLLFRRDEMPPKYFFPYVISQFFGALFAGIMVYANFGSSLEAKEDALGIERGDSESVETAAGFGEYYPDPAYPSIPQSAVSTAGAFWMQVFATGIMLMFVVGLTDERNPSRPTPGMIPFFIGMLISVLICLFAPYNQAGMNPWRDFCPRLVALWFGWGDIAIPGPRNGFWIYLLAPMIGAPLGVFAYDVLIRPAFPTEAEDLESTSKRERPPSGLWANDQTDIQRIVRELRQTDIGQLQSTLRGNSQMNGSIGPNVVSVAAMDSMA
;
A
#
# COMPACT_ATOMS: atom_id res chain seq x y z
N MET A 1 46.89 -0.94 -18.38
CA MET A 1 45.62 -0.18 -18.30
C MET A 1 44.67 -0.88 -17.34
N CYS A 2 44.93 -0.74 -16.04
CA CYS A 2 44.10 -1.28 -14.96
C CYS A 2 43.30 -0.10 -14.39
N LYS A 3 41.99 -0.01 -14.66
CA LYS A 3 41.11 0.97 -14.02
C LYS A 3 40.74 0.44 -12.64
N LEU A 4 41.32 1.08 -11.61
CA LEU A 4 40.86 0.97 -10.22
C LEU A 4 39.37 1.31 -10.16
N ARG A 5 38.56 0.37 -9.67
CA ARG A 5 37.24 0.65 -9.09
C ARG A 5 37.46 1.20 -7.69
N LEU A 6 37.14 2.47 -7.48
CA LEU A 6 36.95 3.02 -6.14
C LEU A 6 35.55 2.60 -5.66
N ASN A 7 35.52 1.61 -4.75
CA ASN A 7 34.43 1.39 -3.79
C ASN A 7 34.54 2.50 -2.72
N CYS A 8 33.49 3.03 -2.08
CA CYS A 8 32.40 2.30 -1.44
C CYS A 8 31.18 3.22 -1.28
N ASN A 9 30.15 2.98 -2.08
CA ASN A 9 28.78 3.35 -1.73
C ASN A 9 28.36 2.55 -0.50
N HIS A 10 27.73 3.19 0.50
CA HIS A 10 26.90 2.55 1.50
C HIS A 10 25.58 2.02 0.87
N ARG A 11 25.69 1.24 -0.22
CA ARG A 11 24.67 0.24 -0.54
C ARG A 11 25.11 -1.01 0.19
N VAL A 12 24.55 -1.21 1.38
CA VAL A 12 24.39 -2.57 1.90
C VAL A 12 23.60 -3.31 0.82
N SER A 13 24.32 -4.01 -0.06
CA SER A 13 23.76 -5.03 -0.93
C SER A 13 23.31 -6.15 0.00
N CYS A 14 22.18 -5.92 0.68
CA CYS A 14 21.43 -7.00 1.27
C CYS A 14 21.05 -7.85 0.08
N HIS A 15 21.65 -9.04 0.00
CA HIS A 15 21.30 -10.10 -0.91
C HIS A 15 19.77 -10.13 -0.99
N GLN A 16 19.18 -9.62 -2.08
CA GLN A 16 17.73 -9.67 -2.27
C GLN A 16 17.39 -11.14 -2.39
N ARG A 17 17.08 -11.79 -1.26
CA ARG A 17 16.56 -13.15 -1.28
C ARG A 17 15.29 -13.05 -2.10
N HIS A 18 15.28 -13.71 -3.25
CA HIS A 18 14.07 -13.87 -4.03
C HIS A 18 13.06 -14.59 -3.16
N THR A 19 12.09 -13.86 -2.61
CA THR A 19 11.01 -14.45 -1.82
C THR A 19 10.24 -15.43 -2.71
N PRO A 20 10.15 -16.72 -2.35
CA PRO A 20 9.45 -17.70 -3.18
C PRO A 20 7.98 -17.34 -3.34
N LEU A 21 7.39 -17.69 -4.50
CA LEU A 21 5.98 -17.40 -4.81
C LEU A 21 5.03 -17.89 -3.72
N LEU A 22 5.27 -19.07 -3.13
CA LEU A 22 4.45 -19.59 -2.04
C LEU A 22 4.37 -18.61 -0.86
N HIS A 23 5.49 -18.00 -0.45
CA HIS A 23 5.50 -17.04 0.66
C HIS A 23 4.76 -15.75 0.30
N LYS A 24 4.84 -15.32 -0.97
CA LYS A 24 4.06 -14.19 -1.48
C LYS A 24 2.56 -14.49 -1.45
N CYS A 25 2.15 -15.69 -1.86
CA CYS A 25 0.76 -16.14 -1.79
C CYS A 25 0.26 -16.19 -0.34
N VAL A 26 1.04 -16.74 0.60
CA VAL A 26 0.69 -16.73 2.03
C VAL A 26 0.53 -15.31 2.55
N ALA A 27 1.41 -14.39 2.17
CA ALA A 27 1.30 -12.98 2.54
C ALA A 27 0.03 -12.34 1.95
N GLU A 28 -0.37 -12.64 0.71
CA GLU A 28 -1.65 -12.18 0.16
C GLU A 28 -2.87 -12.76 0.88
N VAL A 29 -2.84 -14.05 1.27
CA VAL A 29 -3.91 -14.64 2.10
C VAL A 29 -4.04 -13.88 3.42
N VAL A 30 -2.92 -13.68 4.14
CA VAL A 30 -2.89 -13.04 5.46
C VAL A 30 -3.30 -11.57 5.37
N GLY A 31 -2.78 -10.85 4.38
CA GLY A 31 -3.07 -9.43 4.23
C GLY A 31 -4.53 -9.19 3.83
N THR A 32 -5.07 -9.97 2.88
CA THR A 32 -6.48 -9.85 2.50
C THR A 32 -7.39 -10.31 3.64
N PHE A 33 -6.99 -11.31 4.42
CA PHE A 33 -7.71 -11.71 5.62
C PHE A 33 -7.89 -10.54 6.59
N PHE A 34 -6.80 -9.86 6.99
CA PHE A 34 -6.91 -8.75 7.94
C PHE A 34 -7.61 -7.53 7.35
N LEU A 35 -7.39 -7.23 6.06
CA LEU A 35 -8.08 -6.15 5.36
C LEU A 35 -9.60 -6.33 5.45
N VAL A 36 -10.07 -7.53 5.13
CA VAL A 36 -11.50 -7.84 5.13
C VAL A 36 -12.01 -7.99 6.55
N PHE A 37 -11.30 -8.69 7.44
CA PHE A 37 -11.73 -8.93 8.82
C PHE A 37 -11.95 -7.61 9.59
N PHE A 38 -11.01 -6.66 9.50
CA PHE A 38 -11.17 -5.37 10.16
C PHE A 38 -12.32 -4.56 9.57
N GLY A 39 -12.45 -4.59 8.25
CA GLY A 39 -13.48 -3.84 7.56
C GLY A 39 -14.89 -4.38 7.73
N THR A 40 -15.14 -5.64 7.35
CA THR A 40 -16.46 -6.25 7.53
C THR A 40 -16.78 -6.41 9.01
N GLY A 41 -15.77 -6.62 9.86
CA GLY A 41 -15.92 -6.61 11.31
C GLY A 41 -16.44 -5.29 11.86
N ILE A 42 -15.89 -4.14 11.44
CA ILE A 42 -16.41 -2.84 11.89
C ILE A 42 -17.84 -2.60 11.38
N ASN A 43 -18.18 -3.06 10.17
CA ASN A 43 -19.55 -3.00 9.67
C ASN A 43 -20.51 -3.83 10.54
N SER A 44 -20.16 -5.08 10.84
CA SER A 44 -20.98 -5.95 11.70
C SER A 44 -21.13 -5.39 13.11
N VAL A 45 -20.06 -4.84 13.70
CA VAL A 45 -20.13 -4.19 15.02
C VAL A 45 -21.02 -2.95 14.99
N ALA A 46 -20.88 -2.11 13.97
CA ALA A 46 -21.73 -0.92 13.79
C ALA A 46 -23.21 -1.28 13.72
N ILE A 47 -23.56 -2.30 12.92
CA ILE A 47 -24.93 -2.78 12.76
C ILE A 47 -25.47 -3.39 14.07
N ALA A 48 -24.70 -4.29 14.70
CA ALA A 48 -25.15 -5.02 15.87
C ALA A 48 -25.32 -4.13 17.11
N THR A 49 -24.46 -3.12 17.26
CA THR A 49 -24.34 -2.37 18.53
C THR A 49 -24.67 -0.87 18.43
N GLY A 50 -24.66 -0.31 17.23
CA GLY A 50 -24.75 1.14 17.04
C GLY A 50 -23.50 1.91 17.48
N ALA A 51 -22.36 1.24 17.70
CA ALA A 51 -21.14 1.87 18.24
C ALA A 51 -20.55 2.97 17.36
N THR A 52 -20.87 3.01 16.06
CA THR A 52 -20.44 4.09 15.16
C THR A 52 -21.51 5.18 15.04
N SER A 53 -21.16 6.41 15.40
CA SER A 53 -22.02 7.60 15.34
C SER A 53 -22.06 8.28 13.97
N GLY A 54 -21.30 7.81 12.99
CA GLY A 54 -21.30 8.33 11.62
C GLY A 54 -20.22 7.72 10.72
N ILE A 55 -20.22 8.12 9.44
CA ILE A 55 -19.38 7.49 8.41
C ILE A 55 -17.87 7.53 8.72
N TRP A 56 -17.39 8.61 9.37
CA TRP A 56 -15.97 8.80 9.63
C TRP A 56 -15.35 7.68 10.48
N GLN A 57 -16.04 7.22 11.52
CA GLN A 57 -15.50 6.18 12.42
C GLN A 57 -15.32 4.85 11.68
N GLY A 58 -16.34 4.41 10.94
CA GLY A 58 -16.24 3.23 10.09
C GLY A 58 -15.16 3.39 9.01
N ALA A 59 -15.12 4.54 8.34
CA ALA A 59 -14.14 4.84 7.30
C ALA A 59 -12.68 4.81 7.79
N VAL A 60 -12.40 5.34 8.98
CA VAL A 60 -11.07 5.29 9.59
C VAL A 60 -10.70 3.86 9.98
N CYS A 61 -11.61 3.09 10.57
CA CYS A 61 -11.35 1.69 10.89
C CYS A 61 -11.03 0.86 9.64
N TRP A 62 -11.78 1.06 8.55
CA TRP A 62 -11.47 0.44 7.25
C TRP A 62 -10.10 0.85 6.72
N GLY A 63 -9.81 2.15 6.66
CA GLY A 63 -8.54 2.65 6.13
C GLY A 63 -7.34 2.22 6.97
N TYR A 64 -7.41 2.31 8.30
CA TYR A 64 -6.34 1.84 9.18
C TYR A 64 -6.20 0.32 9.18
N GLY A 65 -7.31 -0.43 9.08
CA GLY A 65 -7.27 -1.87 8.88
C GLY A 65 -6.53 -2.24 7.59
N ALA A 66 -6.78 -1.51 6.50
CA ALA A 66 -6.05 -1.66 5.24
C ALA A 66 -4.56 -1.31 5.39
N ALA A 67 -4.24 -0.17 6.03
CA ALA A 67 -2.87 0.25 6.28
C ALA A 67 -2.07 -0.81 7.05
N LEU A 68 -2.64 -1.33 8.15
CA LEU A 68 -2.02 -2.38 8.97
C LEU A 68 -1.81 -3.68 8.18
N SER A 69 -2.77 -4.04 7.32
CA SER A 69 -2.68 -5.22 6.46
C SER A 69 -1.57 -5.09 5.42
N VAL A 70 -1.42 -3.89 4.84
CA VAL A 70 -0.31 -3.56 3.94
C VAL A 70 1.01 -3.56 4.70
N TYR A 71 1.09 -2.91 5.87
CA TYR A 71 2.30 -2.93 6.72
C TYR A 71 2.79 -4.34 7.01
N LEU A 72 1.87 -5.24 7.33
CA LEU A 72 2.18 -6.62 7.70
C LEU A 72 2.78 -7.43 6.53
N THR A 73 2.36 -7.15 5.30
CA THR A 73 2.58 -8.08 4.16
C THR A 73 3.37 -7.48 2.98
N ALA A 74 3.52 -6.14 2.92
CA ALA A 74 4.18 -5.44 1.82
C ALA A 74 5.63 -5.88 1.61
N GLY A 75 6.39 -6.11 2.69
CA GLY A 75 7.77 -6.58 2.61
C GLY A 75 7.95 -7.99 2.01
N VAL A 76 6.86 -8.76 1.85
CA VAL A 76 6.87 -10.12 1.31
C VAL A 76 6.25 -10.15 -0.09
N SER A 77 4.96 -9.80 -0.22
CA SER A 77 4.21 -9.89 -1.48
C SER A 77 4.15 -8.59 -2.28
N GLY A 78 4.43 -7.45 -1.66
CA GLY A 78 4.04 -6.13 -2.17
C GLY A 78 2.64 -5.69 -1.74
N ALA A 79 1.90 -6.55 -1.00
CA ALA A 79 0.57 -6.29 -0.46
C ALA A 79 -0.42 -5.76 -1.51
N HIS A 80 -0.71 -6.54 -2.55
CA HIS A 80 -1.72 -6.15 -3.52
C HIS A 80 -3.10 -6.20 -2.88
N LEU A 81 -3.38 -7.31 -2.18
CA LEU A 81 -4.57 -7.58 -1.35
C LEU A 81 -5.92 -7.41 -2.07
N ASN A 82 -5.88 -7.26 -3.39
CA ASN A 82 -6.97 -6.83 -4.25
C ASN A 82 -6.72 -7.31 -5.70
N PRO A 83 -7.68 -8.03 -6.31
CA PRO A 83 -7.59 -8.47 -7.71
C PRO A 83 -7.44 -7.31 -8.70
N ALA A 84 -8.12 -6.19 -8.44
CA ALA A 84 -8.08 -5.02 -9.32
C ALA A 84 -6.68 -4.39 -9.33
N VAL A 85 -6.04 -4.27 -8.16
CA VAL A 85 -4.64 -3.81 -8.04
C VAL A 85 -3.71 -4.76 -8.76
N SER A 86 -3.84 -6.07 -8.50
CA SER A 86 -3.02 -7.10 -9.15
C SER A 86 -3.14 -7.08 -10.67
N PHE A 87 -4.35 -6.86 -11.19
CA PHE A 87 -4.63 -6.77 -12.62
C PHE A 87 -4.02 -5.51 -13.24
N SER A 88 -4.14 -4.36 -12.60
CA SER A 88 -3.52 -3.12 -13.09
C SER A 88 -2.00 -3.20 -13.10
N LEU A 89 -1.38 -3.76 -12.06
CA LEU A 89 0.07 -3.95 -12.04
C LEU A 89 0.52 -4.94 -13.12
N LEU A 90 -0.26 -6.00 -13.38
CA LEU A 90 0.01 -6.89 -14.52
C LEU A 90 0.00 -6.15 -15.87
N LEU A 91 -0.86 -5.14 -16.03
CA LEU A 91 -0.96 -4.37 -17.27
C LEU A 91 0.16 -3.33 -17.40
N PHE A 92 0.49 -2.62 -16.32
CA PHE A 92 1.32 -1.40 -16.37
C PHE A 92 2.66 -1.47 -15.61
N ARG A 93 2.88 -2.50 -14.79
CA ARG A 93 4.06 -2.70 -13.91
C ARG A 93 4.47 -4.18 -13.91
N ARG A 94 4.73 -4.76 -15.07
CA ARG A 94 5.01 -6.22 -15.23
C ARG A 94 6.27 -6.72 -14.52
N ASP A 95 7.18 -5.80 -14.24
CA ASP A 95 8.37 -6.00 -13.41
C ASP A 95 8.01 -6.23 -11.94
N GLU A 96 7.05 -5.47 -11.41
CA GLU A 96 6.48 -5.67 -10.07
C GLU A 96 5.52 -6.87 -10.03
N MET A 97 4.73 -7.06 -11.09
CA MET A 97 3.74 -8.11 -11.21
C MET A 97 3.94 -9.00 -12.46
N PRO A 98 4.88 -9.97 -12.41
CA PRO A 98 5.08 -10.93 -13.47
C PRO A 98 3.79 -11.73 -13.77
N PRO A 99 3.46 -12.04 -15.04
CA PRO A 99 2.21 -12.74 -15.40
C PRO A 99 1.96 -14.04 -14.64
N LYS A 100 3.02 -14.80 -14.33
CA LYS A 100 2.93 -16.05 -13.55
C LYS A 100 2.44 -15.86 -12.10
N TYR A 101 2.47 -14.65 -11.56
CA TYR A 101 2.02 -14.35 -10.19
C TYR A 101 0.55 -13.97 -10.12
N PHE A 102 -0.06 -13.54 -11.24
CA PHE A 102 -1.42 -13.01 -11.27
C PHE A 102 -2.47 -13.95 -10.70
N PHE A 103 -2.66 -15.13 -11.30
CA PHE A 103 -3.67 -16.07 -10.79
C PHE A 103 -3.36 -16.57 -9.37
N PRO A 104 -2.12 -16.93 -9.00
CA PRO A 104 -1.79 -17.27 -7.62
C PRO A 104 -2.15 -16.18 -6.61
N TYR A 105 -1.93 -14.91 -6.92
CA TYR A 105 -2.30 -13.78 -6.06
C TYR A 105 -3.83 -13.66 -5.94
N VAL A 106 -4.54 -13.65 -7.07
CA VAL A 106 -6.01 -13.53 -7.08
C VAL A 106 -6.67 -14.67 -6.30
N ILE A 107 -6.17 -15.90 -6.42
CA ILE A 107 -6.67 -17.06 -5.64
C ILE A 107 -6.33 -16.91 -4.14
N SER A 108 -5.13 -16.44 -3.82
CA SER A 108 -4.71 -16.20 -2.43
C SER A 108 -5.61 -15.16 -1.74
N GLN A 109 -5.87 -14.05 -2.42
CA GLN A 109 -6.74 -12.98 -1.95
C GLN A 109 -8.18 -13.48 -1.74
N PHE A 110 -8.70 -14.33 -2.65
CA PHE A 110 -10.01 -14.95 -2.51
C PHE A 110 -10.12 -15.74 -1.19
N PHE A 111 -9.16 -16.64 -0.92
CA PHE A 111 -9.19 -17.42 0.32
C PHE A 111 -8.99 -16.55 1.57
N GLY A 112 -8.13 -15.53 1.51
CA GLY A 112 -7.99 -14.57 2.60
C GLY A 112 -9.31 -13.88 2.94
N ALA A 113 -9.99 -13.34 1.94
CA ALA A 113 -11.28 -12.66 2.11
C ALA A 113 -12.39 -13.62 2.57
N LEU A 114 -12.42 -14.85 2.05
CA LEU A 114 -13.39 -15.87 2.44
C LEU A 114 -13.23 -16.26 3.91
N PHE A 115 -12.00 -16.55 4.35
CA PHE A 115 -11.72 -16.87 5.75
C PHE A 115 -12.03 -15.71 6.68
N ALA A 116 -11.79 -14.47 6.24
CA ALA A 116 -12.16 -13.29 7.01
C ALA A 116 -13.68 -13.19 7.19
N GLY A 117 -14.47 -13.39 6.14
CA GLY A 117 -15.93 -13.44 6.23
C GLY A 117 -16.41 -14.50 7.22
N ILE A 118 -15.84 -15.72 7.18
CA ILE A 118 -16.17 -16.80 8.13
C ILE A 118 -15.85 -16.37 9.56
N MET A 119 -14.68 -15.74 9.80
CA MET A 119 -14.30 -15.28 11.13
C MET A 119 -15.17 -14.11 11.63
N VAL A 120 -15.60 -13.22 10.75
CA VAL A 120 -16.55 -12.15 11.10
C VAL A 120 -17.88 -12.74 11.53
N TYR A 121 -18.43 -13.72 10.81
CA TYR A 121 -19.64 -14.42 11.23
C TYR A 121 -19.43 -15.17 12.55
N ALA A 122 -18.31 -15.87 12.71
CA ALA A 122 -18.01 -16.60 13.95
C ALA A 122 -17.94 -15.68 15.19
N ASN A 123 -17.49 -14.43 15.05
CA ASN A 123 -17.38 -13.49 16.17
C ASN A 123 -18.65 -12.66 16.40
N PHE A 124 -19.36 -12.28 15.33
CA PHE A 124 -20.44 -11.28 15.41
C PHE A 124 -21.81 -11.81 14.95
N GLY A 125 -21.88 -13.02 14.40
CA GLY A 125 -23.12 -13.62 13.88
C GLY A 125 -24.24 -13.67 14.91
N SER A 126 -23.95 -14.12 16.14
CA SER A 126 -24.93 -14.13 17.23
C SER A 126 -25.39 -12.72 17.65
N SER A 127 -24.53 -11.71 17.51
CA SER A 127 -24.89 -10.31 17.79
C SER A 127 -25.78 -9.74 16.69
N LEU A 128 -25.56 -10.15 15.44
CA LEU A 128 -26.44 -9.83 14.32
C LEU A 128 -27.79 -10.54 14.45
N GLU A 129 -27.83 -11.80 14.88
CA GLU A 129 -29.06 -12.53 15.18
C GLU A 129 -29.87 -11.83 16.28
N ALA A 130 -29.21 -11.43 17.38
CA ALA A 130 -29.90 -10.67 18.43
C ALA A 130 -30.44 -9.31 17.92
N LYS A 131 -29.76 -8.68 16.95
CA LYS A 131 -30.22 -7.45 16.30
C LYS A 131 -31.41 -7.71 15.38
N GLU A 132 -31.39 -8.81 14.63
CA GLU A 132 -32.49 -9.28 13.77
C GLU A 132 -33.74 -9.56 14.62
N ASP A 133 -33.61 -10.32 15.71
CA ASP A 133 -34.69 -10.62 16.66
C ASP A 133 -35.31 -9.34 17.25
N ALA A 134 -34.46 -8.38 17.65
CA ALA A 134 -34.91 -7.12 18.24
C ALA A 134 -35.69 -6.24 17.25
N LEU A 135 -35.42 -6.37 15.96
CA LEU A 135 -36.09 -5.63 14.88
C LEU A 135 -37.22 -6.43 14.21
N GLY A 136 -37.38 -7.71 14.55
CA GLY A 136 -38.31 -8.61 13.87
C GLY A 136 -37.93 -8.88 12.42
N ILE A 137 -36.63 -8.87 12.11
CA ILE A 137 -36.10 -9.17 10.78
C ILE A 137 -35.93 -10.68 10.65
N GLU A 138 -36.59 -11.28 9.66
CA GLU A 138 -36.32 -12.66 9.26
C GLU A 138 -35.19 -12.69 8.23
N ARG A 139 -34.13 -13.45 8.52
CA ARG A 139 -32.98 -13.53 7.63
C ARG A 139 -33.37 -14.18 6.29
N GLY A 140 -33.08 -13.50 5.20
CA GLY A 140 -33.48 -13.89 3.84
C GLY A 140 -34.57 -13.01 3.25
N ASP A 141 -35.35 -12.31 4.08
CA ASP A 141 -36.34 -11.32 3.63
C ASP A 141 -35.70 -9.99 3.25
N SER A 142 -36.45 -9.12 2.56
CA SER A 142 -35.95 -7.82 2.05
C SER A 142 -35.26 -6.97 3.11
N GLU A 143 -35.81 -6.94 4.33
CA GLU A 143 -35.30 -6.13 5.44
C GLU A 143 -33.97 -6.66 5.99
N SER A 144 -33.64 -7.94 5.75
CA SER A 144 -32.36 -8.53 6.17
C SER A 144 -31.15 -7.94 5.43
N VAL A 145 -31.37 -7.07 4.45
CA VAL A 145 -30.30 -6.25 3.84
C VAL A 145 -29.58 -5.39 4.87
N GLU A 146 -30.26 -4.97 5.95
CA GLU A 146 -29.65 -4.19 7.03
C GLU A 146 -28.51 -4.95 7.73
N THR A 147 -28.69 -6.25 7.96
CA THR A 147 -27.66 -7.11 8.59
C THR A 147 -26.71 -7.73 7.56
N ALA A 148 -27.19 -8.00 6.35
CA ALA A 148 -26.37 -8.49 5.25
C ALA A 148 -25.27 -7.49 4.85
N ALA A 149 -25.51 -6.18 5.01
CA ALA A 149 -24.55 -5.11 4.77
C ALA A 149 -23.26 -5.21 5.60
N GLY A 150 -23.24 -6.04 6.65
CA GLY A 150 -22.01 -6.43 7.35
C GLY A 150 -21.04 -7.25 6.48
N PHE A 151 -21.58 -7.99 5.50
CA PHE A 151 -20.87 -8.99 4.69
C PHE A 151 -20.88 -8.68 3.19
N GLY A 152 -21.39 -7.54 2.75
CA GLY A 152 -21.46 -7.24 1.32
C GLY A 152 -21.83 -5.80 1.08
N GLU A 153 -21.69 -5.37 -0.16
CA GLU A 153 -21.93 -4.00 -0.58
C GLU A 153 -23.32 -3.80 -1.19
N TYR A 154 -23.93 -2.66 -0.97
CA TYR A 154 -25.29 -2.38 -1.38
C TYR A 154 -25.38 -0.91 -1.78
N TYR A 155 -26.29 -0.62 -2.71
CA TYR A 155 -26.49 0.73 -3.22
C TYR A 155 -27.98 1.09 -3.34
N PRO A 156 -28.42 2.22 -2.77
CA PRO A 156 -27.70 3.00 -1.74
C PRO A 156 -27.38 2.14 -0.51
N ASP A 157 -26.46 2.61 0.34
CA ASP A 157 -26.09 1.89 1.56
C ASP A 157 -27.30 1.83 2.53
N PRO A 158 -27.75 0.63 2.95
CA PRO A 158 -28.86 0.46 3.89
C PRO A 158 -28.69 1.21 5.21
N ALA A 159 -27.44 1.48 5.63
CA ALA A 159 -27.17 2.26 6.83
C ALA A 159 -27.64 3.73 6.74
N TYR A 160 -27.99 4.22 5.54
CA TYR A 160 -28.44 5.59 5.29
C TYR A 160 -29.85 5.62 4.67
N PRO A 161 -30.90 5.25 5.43
CA PRO A 161 -32.27 5.18 4.92
C PRO A 161 -32.83 6.53 4.44
N SER A 162 -32.19 7.65 4.82
CA SER A 162 -32.51 8.98 4.30
C SER A 162 -32.17 9.16 2.81
N ILE A 163 -31.32 8.30 2.24
CA ILE A 163 -30.98 8.31 0.81
C ILE A 163 -31.98 7.42 0.08
N PRO A 164 -32.90 7.97 -0.73
CA PRO A 164 -33.90 7.16 -1.41
C PRO A 164 -33.24 6.28 -2.48
N GLN A 165 -33.80 5.09 -2.74
CA GLN A 165 -33.26 4.18 -3.76
C GLN A 165 -33.15 4.81 -5.16
N SER A 166 -34.01 5.79 -5.48
CA SER A 166 -33.98 6.55 -6.73
C SER A 166 -32.77 7.49 -6.86
N ALA A 167 -32.10 7.84 -5.75
CA ALA A 167 -30.91 8.69 -5.77
C ALA A 167 -29.71 7.99 -6.42
N VAL A 168 -29.68 6.65 -6.41
CA VAL A 168 -28.57 5.87 -6.96
C VAL A 168 -29.10 4.81 -7.92
N SER A 169 -28.88 5.02 -9.22
CA SER A 169 -29.13 4.00 -10.23
C SER A 169 -28.02 2.94 -10.24
N THR A 170 -28.30 1.75 -10.78
CA THR A 170 -27.29 0.69 -11.01
C THR A 170 -26.10 1.21 -11.81
N ALA A 171 -26.34 2.00 -12.87
CA ALA A 171 -25.28 2.61 -13.66
C ALA A 171 -24.50 3.66 -12.86
N GLY A 172 -25.18 4.44 -12.01
CA GLY A 172 -24.55 5.41 -11.11
C GLY A 172 -23.63 4.73 -10.10
N ALA A 173 -24.11 3.68 -9.42
CA ALA A 173 -23.32 2.89 -8.47
C ALA A 173 -22.09 2.27 -9.14
N PHE A 174 -22.25 1.75 -10.37
CA PHE A 174 -21.16 1.23 -11.18
C PHE A 174 -20.11 2.30 -11.49
N TRP A 175 -20.52 3.48 -11.97
CA TRP A 175 -19.59 4.57 -12.25
C TRP A 175 -18.86 5.05 -11.00
N MET A 176 -19.56 5.14 -9.86
CA MET A 176 -18.94 5.50 -8.58
C MET A 176 -17.86 4.49 -8.17
N GLN A 177 -18.08 3.19 -8.37
CA GLN A 177 -17.04 2.17 -8.12
C GLN A 177 -15.86 2.28 -9.09
N VAL A 178 -16.12 2.49 -10.39
CA VAL A 178 -15.04 2.71 -11.37
C VAL A 178 -14.20 3.92 -10.96
N PHE A 179 -14.84 5.03 -10.64
CA PHE A 179 -14.19 6.29 -10.33
C PHE A 179 -13.41 6.22 -9.00
N ALA A 180 -14.04 5.72 -7.93
CA ALA A 180 -13.40 5.56 -6.63
C ALA A 180 -12.19 4.62 -6.69
N THR A 181 -12.31 3.48 -7.36
CA THR A 181 -11.19 2.53 -7.53
C THR A 181 -10.07 3.13 -8.38
N GLY A 182 -10.42 3.93 -9.41
CA GLY A 182 -9.44 4.64 -10.22
C GLY A 182 -8.66 5.68 -9.43
N ILE A 183 -9.34 6.50 -8.62
CA ILE A 183 -8.67 7.45 -7.71
C ILE A 183 -7.77 6.69 -6.73
N MET A 184 -8.29 5.62 -6.11
CA MET A 184 -7.54 4.80 -5.17
C MET A 184 -6.22 4.35 -5.79
N LEU A 185 -6.26 3.71 -6.97
CA LEU A 185 -5.03 3.16 -7.54
C LEU A 185 -4.12 4.23 -8.16
N MET A 186 -4.67 5.33 -8.69
CA MET A 186 -3.87 6.49 -9.14
C MET A 186 -3.02 7.06 -8.00
N PHE A 187 -3.61 7.22 -6.82
CA PHE A 187 -2.88 7.70 -5.65
C PHE A 187 -1.92 6.65 -5.10
N VAL A 188 -2.29 5.37 -5.06
CA VAL A 188 -1.38 4.30 -4.62
C VAL A 188 -0.10 4.31 -5.46
N VAL A 189 -0.20 4.31 -6.80
CA VAL A 189 1.00 4.34 -7.65
C VAL A 189 1.79 5.64 -7.52
N GLY A 190 1.13 6.77 -7.24
CA GLY A 190 1.80 8.05 -7.00
C GLY A 190 2.50 8.15 -5.65
N LEU A 191 1.98 7.47 -4.61
CA LEU A 191 2.59 7.36 -3.29
C LEU A 191 3.81 6.42 -3.30
N THR A 192 3.83 5.44 -4.20
CA THR A 192 4.93 4.47 -4.34
C THR A 192 5.94 4.85 -5.42
N ASP A 193 5.68 5.85 -6.27
CA ASP A 193 6.58 6.26 -7.35
C ASP A 193 7.86 6.89 -6.80
N GLU A 194 8.99 6.22 -6.99
CA GLU A 194 10.28 6.69 -6.46
C GLU A 194 10.77 7.98 -7.11
N ARG A 195 10.25 8.33 -8.29
CA ARG A 195 10.57 9.59 -8.98
C ARG A 195 9.85 10.81 -8.41
N ASN A 196 8.82 10.61 -7.58
CA ASN A 196 8.14 11.69 -6.90
C ASN A 196 8.97 12.13 -5.67
N PRO A 197 9.61 13.31 -5.68
CA PRO A 197 10.45 13.77 -4.56
C PRO A 197 9.64 14.05 -3.29
N SER A 198 8.34 14.29 -3.41
CA SER A 198 7.43 14.55 -2.30
C SER A 198 6.78 13.28 -1.75
N ARG A 199 7.14 12.09 -2.25
CA ARG A 199 6.57 10.84 -1.76
C ARG A 199 6.90 10.64 -0.27
N PRO A 200 5.99 10.03 0.52
CA PRO A 200 6.31 9.67 1.90
C PRO A 200 7.51 8.73 1.98
N THR A 201 8.14 8.68 3.16
CA THR A 201 9.14 7.63 3.41
C THR A 201 8.50 6.24 3.21
N PRO A 202 9.26 5.21 2.78
CA PRO A 202 8.69 3.88 2.52
C PRO A 202 7.89 3.32 3.71
N GLY A 203 8.33 3.60 4.93
CA GLY A 203 7.64 3.22 6.16
C GLY A 203 6.35 4.00 6.46
N MET A 204 6.04 5.08 5.76
CA MET A 204 4.79 5.84 5.92
C MET A 204 3.79 5.61 4.78
N ILE A 205 4.20 5.00 3.67
CA ILE A 205 3.32 4.76 2.52
C ILE A 205 2.02 4.03 2.92
N PRO A 206 2.05 2.92 3.69
CA PRO A 206 0.82 2.21 4.04
C PRO A 206 -0.17 3.05 4.85
N PHE A 207 0.32 3.93 5.74
CA PHE A 207 -0.52 4.86 6.49
C PHE A 207 -1.28 5.82 5.55
N PHE A 208 -0.60 6.40 4.55
CA PHE A 208 -1.25 7.30 3.58
C PHE A 208 -2.21 6.56 2.65
N ILE A 209 -1.93 5.30 2.30
CA ILE A 209 -2.89 4.43 1.59
C ILE A 209 -4.15 4.23 2.44
N GLY A 210 -4.00 3.97 3.74
CA GLY A 210 -5.14 3.88 4.66
C GLY A 210 -5.94 5.17 4.76
N MET A 211 -5.26 6.31 4.90
CA MET A 211 -5.89 7.63 4.92
C MET A 211 -6.70 7.89 3.64
N LEU A 212 -6.13 7.58 2.47
CA LEU A 212 -6.81 7.66 1.18
C LEU A 212 -8.09 6.82 1.16
N ILE A 213 -8.02 5.56 1.59
CA ILE A 213 -9.18 4.66 1.66
C ILE A 213 -10.26 5.25 2.58
N SER A 214 -9.90 5.77 3.75
CA SER A 214 -10.85 6.43 4.66
C SER A 214 -11.55 7.61 3.99
N VAL A 215 -10.82 8.46 3.27
CA VAL A 215 -11.40 9.59 2.54
C VAL A 215 -12.38 9.10 1.47
N LEU A 216 -12.00 8.09 0.69
CA LEU A 216 -12.87 7.54 -0.35
C LEU A 216 -14.15 6.91 0.24
N ILE A 217 -14.04 6.22 1.38
CA ILE A 217 -15.23 5.66 2.06
C ILE A 217 -16.16 6.79 2.51
N CYS A 218 -15.64 7.86 3.12
CA CYS A 218 -16.48 9.01 3.50
C CYS A 218 -17.24 9.64 2.33
N LEU A 219 -16.66 9.62 1.12
CA LEU A 219 -17.26 10.21 -0.08
C LEU A 219 -18.28 9.29 -0.75
N PHE A 220 -17.94 8.01 -0.91
CA PHE A 220 -18.68 7.10 -1.79
C PHE A 220 -19.54 6.10 -1.04
N ALA A 221 -19.19 5.73 0.20
CA ALA A 221 -19.84 4.63 0.89
C ALA A 221 -21.33 4.85 1.17
N PRO A 222 -21.82 6.05 1.54
CA PRO A 222 -23.26 6.27 1.70
C PRO A 222 -24.10 5.94 0.46
N TYR A 223 -23.49 5.98 -0.74
CA TYR A 223 -24.18 5.74 -2.00
C TYR A 223 -23.97 4.33 -2.57
N ASN A 224 -22.81 3.70 -2.34
CA ASN A 224 -22.53 2.37 -2.90
C ASN A 224 -21.60 1.48 -2.06
N GLN A 225 -21.33 1.85 -0.81
CA GLN A 225 -20.43 1.18 0.14
C GLN A 225 -18.94 1.08 -0.24
N ALA A 226 -18.52 1.76 -1.31
CA ALA A 226 -17.12 2.04 -1.65
C ALA A 226 -16.17 0.82 -1.61
N GLY A 227 -16.56 -0.31 -2.21
CA GLY A 227 -15.76 -1.54 -2.12
C GLY A 227 -14.37 -1.50 -2.66
N MET A 228 -14.22 -0.99 -3.89
CA MET A 228 -12.95 -0.86 -4.60
C MET A 228 -12.11 -2.15 -4.70
N ASN A 229 -12.65 -3.32 -4.34
CA ASN A 229 -11.97 -4.60 -4.27
C ASN A 229 -12.96 -5.76 -4.48
N PRO A 230 -12.85 -6.53 -5.58
CA PRO A 230 -13.77 -7.62 -5.90
C PRO A 230 -13.92 -8.68 -4.80
N TRP A 231 -12.82 -9.11 -4.17
CA TRP A 231 -12.87 -10.18 -3.17
C TRP A 231 -13.30 -9.72 -1.79
N ARG A 232 -13.08 -8.44 -1.47
CA ARG A 232 -13.59 -7.79 -0.26
C ARG A 232 -15.12 -7.71 -0.24
N ASP A 233 -15.77 -7.73 -1.39
CA ASP A 233 -17.24 -7.81 -1.51
C ASP A 233 -17.71 -9.26 -1.65
N PHE A 234 -17.27 -9.95 -2.70
CA PHE A 234 -17.88 -11.21 -3.09
C PHE A 234 -17.66 -12.35 -2.08
N CYS A 235 -16.47 -12.44 -1.45
CA CYS A 235 -16.20 -13.56 -0.56
C CYS A 235 -17.01 -13.47 0.74
N PRO A 236 -17.10 -12.31 1.42
CA PRO A 236 -18.02 -12.15 2.55
C PRO A 236 -19.49 -12.39 2.18
N ARG A 237 -19.95 -12.04 0.97
CA ARG A 237 -21.32 -12.40 0.52
C ARG A 237 -21.54 -13.90 0.41
N LEU A 238 -20.55 -14.67 -0.05
CA LEU A 238 -20.66 -16.13 -0.08
C LEU A 238 -20.90 -16.68 1.33
N VAL A 239 -20.26 -16.07 2.34
CA VAL A 239 -20.49 -16.43 3.74
C VAL A 239 -21.91 -16.07 4.16
N ALA A 240 -22.39 -14.86 3.85
CA ALA A 240 -23.78 -14.47 4.13
C ALA A 240 -24.80 -15.41 3.44
N LEU A 241 -24.52 -15.85 2.21
CA LEU A 241 -25.34 -16.83 1.50
C LEU A 241 -25.41 -18.17 2.28
N TRP A 242 -24.28 -18.66 2.78
CA TRP A 242 -24.24 -19.91 3.57
C TRP A 242 -24.97 -19.82 4.91
N PHE A 243 -25.01 -18.63 5.51
CA PHE A 243 -25.63 -18.40 6.81
C PHE A 243 -27.05 -17.82 6.74
N GLY A 244 -27.72 -17.94 5.59
CA GLY A 244 -29.17 -17.82 5.49
C GLY A 244 -29.70 -16.52 4.89
N TRP A 245 -28.84 -15.56 4.50
CA TRP A 245 -29.31 -14.32 3.83
C TRP A 245 -29.83 -14.54 2.40
N GLY A 246 -29.62 -15.72 1.80
CA GLY A 246 -30.24 -16.10 0.53
C GLY A 246 -29.99 -15.08 -0.59
N ASP A 247 -31.06 -14.72 -1.30
CA ASP A 247 -31.01 -13.79 -2.44
C ASP A 247 -30.59 -12.36 -2.06
N ILE A 248 -30.68 -12.00 -0.77
CA ILE A 248 -30.19 -10.72 -0.25
C ILE A 248 -28.66 -10.68 -0.25
N ALA A 249 -27.99 -11.81 -0.05
CA ALA A 249 -26.53 -11.88 -0.18
C ALA A 249 -26.12 -11.83 -1.66
N ILE A 250 -26.64 -12.75 -2.46
CA ILE A 250 -26.39 -12.88 -3.90
C ILE A 250 -27.71 -13.31 -4.57
N PRO A 251 -28.24 -12.52 -5.53
CA PRO A 251 -27.58 -11.43 -6.24
C PRO A 251 -27.71 -10.05 -5.57
N GLY A 252 -28.33 -9.98 -4.40
CA GLY A 252 -28.71 -8.76 -3.72
C GLY A 252 -30.04 -8.19 -4.25
N PRO A 253 -30.70 -7.29 -3.49
CA PRO A 253 -32.06 -6.84 -3.74
C PRO A 253 -32.27 -6.14 -5.10
N ARG A 254 -31.18 -5.67 -5.73
CA ARG A 254 -31.19 -4.97 -7.02
C ARG A 254 -30.39 -5.70 -8.11
N ASN A 255 -30.05 -6.97 -7.89
CA ASN A 255 -29.14 -7.74 -8.74
C ASN A 255 -27.84 -6.98 -9.02
N GLY A 256 -27.22 -6.50 -7.93
CA GLY A 256 -26.17 -5.48 -7.97
C GLY A 256 -24.76 -5.99 -7.70
N PHE A 257 -24.61 -7.22 -7.19
CA PHE A 257 -23.34 -7.76 -6.71
C PHE A 257 -22.22 -7.73 -7.78
N TRP A 258 -22.57 -7.90 -9.06
CA TRP A 258 -21.61 -7.92 -10.17
C TRP A 258 -20.91 -6.58 -10.37
N ILE A 259 -21.50 -5.46 -9.91
CA ILE A 259 -20.88 -4.13 -9.98
C ILE A 259 -19.55 -4.16 -9.24
N TYR A 260 -19.56 -4.73 -8.03
CA TYR A 260 -18.42 -4.77 -7.13
C TYR A 260 -17.31 -5.71 -7.61
N LEU A 261 -17.64 -6.63 -8.52
CA LEU A 261 -16.68 -7.47 -9.22
C LEU A 261 -16.06 -6.76 -10.44
N LEU A 262 -16.91 -6.17 -11.30
CA LEU A 262 -16.47 -5.66 -12.61
C LEU A 262 -15.95 -4.22 -12.56
N ALA A 263 -16.60 -3.33 -11.82
CA ALA A 263 -16.26 -1.92 -11.81
C ALA A 263 -14.83 -1.67 -11.27
N PRO A 264 -14.36 -2.31 -10.19
CA PRO A 264 -12.98 -2.14 -9.74
C PRO A 264 -11.94 -2.60 -10.78
N MET A 265 -12.23 -3.69 -11.49
CA MET A 265 -11.35 -4.24 -12.54
C MET A 265 -11.18 -3.29 -13.73
N ILE A 266 -12.09 -2.33 -13.91
CA ILE A 266 -12.00 -1.25 -14.92
C ILE A 266 -11.38 0.01 -14.30
N GLY A 267 -11.85 0.41 -13.12
CA GLY A 267 -11.41 1.63 -12.45
C GLY A 267 -9.92 1.64 -12.14
N ALA A 268 -9.41 0.57 -11.53
CA ALA A 268 -8.01 0.46 -11.16
C ALA A 268 -7.05 0.66 -12.36
N PRO A 269 -7.18 -0.07 -13.50
CA PRO A 269 -6.36 0.18 -14.68
C PRO A 269 -6.44 1.61 -15.22
N LEU A 270 -7.64 2.20 -15.26
CA LEU A 270 -7.83 3.59 -15.70
C LEU A 270 -7.09 4.57 -14.78
N GLY A 271 -7.08 4.33 -13.47
CA GLY A 271 -6.33 5.12 -12.50
C GLY A 271 -4.82 5.09 -12.75
N VAL A 272 -4.24 3.91 -12.98
CA VAL A 272 -2.81 3.77 -13.30
C VAL A 272 -2.49 4.45 -14.63
N PHE A 273 -3.32 4.23 -15.65
CA PHE A 273 -3.16 4.88 -16.94
C PHE A 273 -3.21 6.41 -16.83
N ALA A 274 -4.17 6.96 -16.08
CA ALA A 274 -4.27 8.39 -15.83
C ALA A 274 -3.04 8.93 -15.10
N TYR A 275 -2.52 8.23 -14.10
CA TYR A 275 -1.26 8.62 -13.44
C TYR A 275 -0.09 8.63 -14.43
N ASP A 276 0.05 7.58 -15.22
CA ASP A 276 1.14 7.40 -16.18
C ASP A 276 1.14 8.47 -17.29
N VAL A 277 -0.02 8.98 -17.67
CA VAL A 277 -0.15 10.02 -18.71
C VAL A 277 -0.11 11.43 -18.14
N LEU A 278 -0.76 11.68 -17.01
CA LEU A 278 -1.01 13.05 -16.52
C LEU A 278 0.04 13.55 -15.54
N ILE A 279 0.60 12.67 -14.71
CA ILE A 279 1.46 13.06 -13.57
C ILE A 279 2.88 12.53 -13.73
N ARG A 280 3.00 11.22 -13.96
CA ARG A 280 4.28 10.51 -14.04
C ARG A 280 5.31 11.14 -15.00
N PRO A 281 4.94 11.67 -16.19
CA PRO A 281 5.93 12.23 -17.13
C PRO A 281 6.55 13.54 -16.68
N ALA A 282 5.97 14.22 -15.69
CA ALA A 282 6.51 15.47 -15.16
C ALA A 282 7.66 15.25 -14.16
N PHE A 283 7.87 14.02 -13.69
CA PHE A 283 8.99 13.69 -12.82
C PHE A 283 10.24 13.35 -13.64
N PRO A 284 11.44 13.75 -13.18
CA PRO A 284 12.68 13.44 -13.87
C PRO A 284 12.88 11.92 -13.97
N THR A 285 13.47 11.50 -15.08
CA THR A 285 13.89 10.13 -15.28
C THR A 285 15.22 9.87 -14.58
N GLU A 286 15.51 8.59 -14.24
CA GLU A 286 16.80 8.23 -13.65
C GLU A 286 17.99 8.67 -14.50
N ALA A 287 17.85 8.69 -15.83
CA ALA A 287 18.88 9.15 -16.75
C ALA A 287 19.15 10.66 -16.60
N GLU A 288 18.09 11.47 -16.49
CA GLU A 288 18.19 12.91 -16.28
C GLU A 288 18.76 13.25 -14.90
N ASP A 289 18.39 12.48 -13.87
CA ASP A 289 18.93 12.62 -12.51
C ASP A 289 20.41 12.26 -12.44
N LEU A 290 20.84 11.17 -13.11
CA LEU A 290 22.24 10.79 -13.19
C LEU A 290 23.08 11.82 -13.96
N GLU A 291 22.53 12.40 -15.04
CA GLU A 291 23.22 13.43 -15.81
C GLU A 291 23.35 14.74 -15.01
N SER A 292 22.29 15.16 -14.31
CA SER A 292 22.32 16.36 -13.47
C SER A 292 23.29 16.21 -12.29
N THR A 293 23.30 15.03 -11.64
CA THR A 293 24.24 14.71 -10.55
C THR A 293 25.68 14.70 -11.06
N SER A 294 25.94 14.07 -12.22
CA SER A 294 27.25 14.09 -12.87
C SER A 294 27.71 15.51 -13.19
N LYS A 295 26.81 16.38 -13.67
CA LYS A 295 27.14 17.79 -13.96
C LYS A 295 27.44 18.57 -12.68
N ARG A 296 26.76 18.29 -11.58
CA ARG A 296 26.97 18.94 -10.27
C ARG A 296 28.26 18.51 -9.57
N GLU A 297 28.65 17.25 -9.73
CA GLU A 297 29.88 16.69 -9.16
C GLU A 297 31.14 16.96 -10.00
N ARG A 298 30.99 17.45 -11.24
CA ARG A 298 32.15 17.93 -12.00
C ARG A 298 32.73 19.15 -11.28
N PRO A 299 34.02 19.15 -10.91
CA PRO A 299 34.65 20.34 -10.38
C PRO A 299 34.55 21.48 -11.41
N PRO A 300 34.52 22.75 -10.97
CA PRO A 300 34.54 23.89 -11.88
C PRO A 300 35.63 23.69 -12.94
N SER A 301 35.37 24.08 -14.19
CA SER A 301 36.23 23.88 -15.36
C SER A 301 37.56 24.66 -15.34
N GLY A 302 38.18 24.79 -14.17
CA GLY A 302 39.52 25.31 -13.91
C GLY A 302 40.26 24.59 -12.77
N LEU A 303 39.74 23.47 -12.25
CA LEU A 303 40.34 22.67 -11.16
C LEU A 303 40.86 21.30 -11.61
N TRP A 304 41.02 21.10 -12.91
CA TRP A 304 41.86 20.03 -13.41
C TRP A 304 43.31 20.51 -13.29
N ALA A 305 44.07 19.91 -12.39
CA ALA A 305 45.53 19.88 -12.44
C ALA A 305 45.92 19.27 -13.79
N ASN A 306 46.05 20.12 -14.81
CA ASN A 306 46.41 19.72 -16.18
C ASN A 306 47.92 19.55 -16.34
N ASP A 307 48.68 19.75 -15.27
CA ASP A 307 50.13 19.65 -15.29
C ASP A 307 50.61 18.67 -14.23
N GLN A 308 51.56 17.80 -14.61
CA GLN A 308 52.15 16.77 -13.75
C GLN A 308 52.76 17.39 -12.48
N THR A 309 53.06 18.68 -12.54
CA THR A 309 53.56 19.59 -11.52
C THR A 309 52.54 19.90 -10.42
N ASP A 310 51.25 19.99 -10.71
CA ASP A 310 50.20 20.26 -9.71
C ASP A 310 49.90 19.04 -8.84
N ILE A 311 49.92 17.84 -9.42
CA ILE A 311 49.83 16.59 -8.66
C ILE A 311 51.04 16.45 -7.73
N GLN A 312 52.24 16.75 -8.21
CA GLN A 312 53.45 16.72 -7.39
C GLN A 312 53.45 17.79 -6.29
N ARG A 313 52.81 18.94 -6.53
CA ARG A 313 52.60 19.99 -5.54
C ARG A 313 51.63 19.55 -4.45
N ILE A 314 50.47 19.00 -4.81
CA ILE A 314 49.48 18.49 -3.83
C ILE A 314 50.08 17.33 -3.01
N VAL A 315 50.83 16.41 -3.65
CA VAL A 315 51.52 15.32 -2.96
C VAL A 315 52.64 15.83 -2.04
N ARG A 316 53.34 16.92 -2.41
CA ARG A 316 54.32 17.58 -1.51
C ARG A 316 53.65 18.30 -0.36
N GLU A 317 52.56 19.01 -0.60
CA GLU A 317 51.79 19.69 0.45
C GLU A 317 51.24 18.65 1.45
N LEU A 318 50.69 17.53 0.97
CA LEU A 318 50.24 16.42 1.82
C LEU A 318 51.38 15.68 2.55
N ARG A 319 52.60 15.65 2.00
CA ARG A 319 53.80 15.14 2.69
C ARG A 319 54.37 16.11 3.72
N GLN A 320 54.13 17.42 3.55
CA GLN A 320 54.61 18.46 4.46
C GLN A 320 53.62 18.75 5.60
N THR A 321 52.37 18.33 5.48
CA THR A 321 51.44 18.32 6.60
C THR A 321 51.93 17.32 7.64
N ASP A 322 52.55 17.84 8.69
CA ASP A 322 53.03 17.07 9.82
C ASP A 322 51.84 16.32 10.44
N ILE A 323 51.87 14.99 10.39
CA ILE A 323 50.83 14.11 10.96
C ILE A 323 50.62 14.45 12.46
N GLY A 324 51.64 15.02 13.13
CA GLY A 324 51.54 15.56 14.48
C GLY A 324 50.55 16.72 14.65
N GLN A 325 50.45 17.65 13.70
CA GLN A 325 49.51 18.78 13.77
C GLN A 325 48.05 18.33 13.53
N LEU A 326 47.83 17.34 12.66
CA LEU A 326 46.51 16.75 12.45
C LEU A 326 46.03 15.99 13.69
N GLN A 327 46.94 15.26 14.37
CA GLN A 327 46.61 14.57 15.61
C GLN A 327 46.39 15.52 16.80
N SER A 328 47.10 16.65 16.89
CA SER A 328 46.85 17.66 17.94
C SER A 328 45.53 18.40 17.72
N THR A 329 45.12 18.63 16.48
CA THR A 329 43.83 19.24 16.15
C THR A 329 42.67 18.29 16.43
N LEU A 330 42.85 16.98 16.17
CA LEU A 330 41.87 15.94 16.52
C LEU A 330 41.80 15.65 18.03
N ARG A 331 42.91 15.75 18.78
CA ARG A 331 42.91 15.65 20.26
C ARG A 331 42.43 16.93 20.95
N GLY A 332 42.59 18.10 20.33
CA GLY A 332 42.04 19.37 20.84
C GLY A 332 40.52 19.40 20.77
N ASN A 333 39.92 18.79 19.75
CA ASN A 333 38.47 18.68 19.62
C ASN A 333 37.83 17.59 20.49
N SER A 334 38.59 16.63 21.03
CA SER A 334 38.06 15.64 21.98
C SER A 334 37.95 16.13 23.42
N GLN A 335 38.42 17.35 23.73
CA GLN A 335 38.15 18.02 25.01
C GLN A 335 36.98 19.01 24.97
N MET A 336 36.35 19.21 23.81
CA MET A 336 35.18 20.11 23.66
C MET A 336 33.88 19.41 23.31
N ASN A 337 33.71 18.12 23.63
CA ASN A 337 32.39 17.51 23.79
C ASN A 337 32.47 16.27 24.69
N GLY A 338 32.12 16.45 25.95
CA GLY A 338 31.81 15.34 26.84
C GLY A 338 30.54 14.62 26.37
N SER A 339 30.56 13.29 26.53
CA SER A 339 29.50 12.31 26.26
C SER A 339 29.20 12.02 24.77
N ILE A 340 29.70 10.86 24.31
CA ILE A 340 28.93 9.77 23.68
C ILE A 340 29.89 8.57 23.50
N GLY A 341 29.40 7.36 23.80
CA GLY A 341 30.14 6.10 23.90
C GLY A 341 30.68 5.50 22.59
N PRO A 342 31.24 4.27 22.65
CA PRO A 342 32.34 3.85 21.79
C PRO A 342 31.86 3.27 20.46
N ASN A 343 32.50 3.66 19.36
CA ASN A 343 32.78 2.83 18.19
C ASN A 343 33.73 3.56 17.26
N VAL A 344 35.04 3.48 17.56
CA VAL A 344 36.09 3.87 16.61
C VAL A 344 36.72 2.58 16.09
N VAL A 345 36.46 2.29 14.82
CA VAL A 345 37.07 1.21 14.06
C VAL A 345 38.57 1.53 13.88
N SER A 346 39.41 0.63 14.39
CA SER A 346 40.85 0.61 14.15
C SER A 346 41.13 0.32 12.67
N VAL A 347 41.87 1.20 12.00
CA VAL A 347 42.57 0.89 10.75
C VAL A 347 44.05 0.89 11.05
N ALA A 348 44.58 -0.29 11.33
CA ALA A 348 46.01 -0.55 11.40
C ALA A 348 46.28 -1.94 10.79
N ALA A 349 46.68 -1.96 9.53
CA ALA A 349 47.50 -3.02 8.96
C ALA A 349 47.91 -2.63 7.54
N MET A 350 49.13 -2.13 7.38
CA MET A 350 50.04 -2.49 6.29
C MET A 350 51.35 -1.73 6.49
N ASP A 351 52.28 -2.38 7.20
CA ASP A 351 53.71 -2.27 6.94
C ASP A 351 54.43 -3.36 7.75
N SER A 352 54.82 -4.45 7.08
CA SER A 352 56.15 -5.05 7.17
C SER A 352 56.21 -6.33 6.32
N MET A 353 56.98 -6.31 5.24
CA MET A 353 58.14 -7.20 5.01
C MET A 353 58.61 -7.15 3.55
N ALA A 354 59.88 -6.77 3.40
CA ALA A 354 60.80 -6.93 2.26
C ALA A 354 60.51 -6.20 0.94
#